data_AF-A0A2W4U9S9-F1
#
_entry.id   AF-A0A2W4U9S9-F1
#
_cell.length_a   1.000
_cell.length_b   1.000
_cell.length_c   1.000
_cell.angle_alpha   90.00
_cell.angle_beta   90.00
_cell.angle_gamma   90.00
#
_symmetry.space_group_name_H-M   'P 1'
#
loop_
_entity.id
_entity.type
_entity.pdbx_description
1 polymer ?
#
loop_
_entity_poly.entity_id
_entity_poly.type
_entity_poly.pdbx_seq_one_letter_code
_entity_poly.pdbx_strand_id
1 'polypeptide(L)'
;MIEQLVERALAQHEVRVTSDLPEDGWESFTQTREYLLFLTGAYACGFVCADLRPNIDLDEVNRNPEAHIARFELKKLRHYVHTLMRAERANHGFGSSVWESMRTGALELLLHRLAHDGNLLEPL
;
A
#
# COMPACT_ATOMS: atom_id res chain seq x y z
N MET A 1 -11.31 3.49 -4.49
CA MET A 1 -10.63 2.26 -4.98
C MET A 1 -9.83 1.60 -3.87
N ILE A 2 -8.96 2.32 -3.16
CA ILE A 2 -8.16 1.74 -2.06
C ILE A 2 -8.88 1.81 -0.71
N GLU A 3 -9.75 2.80 -0.49
CA GLU A 3 -10.70 2.77 0.64
C GLU A 3 -11.58 1.51 0.59
N GLN A 4 -12.09 1.16 -0.60
CA GLN A 4 -12.84 -0.08 -0.83
C GLN A 4 -12.00 -1.34 -0.55
N LEU A 5 -10.69 -1.30 -0.80
CA LEU A 5 -9.77 -2.39 -0.48
C LEU A 5 -9.70 -2.62 1.04
N VAL A 6 -9.52 -1.53 1.79
CA VAL A 6 -9.46 -1.57 3.26
C VAL A 6 -10.80 -1.98 3.85
N GLU A 7 -11.89 -1.34 3.44
CA GLU A 7 -13.25 -1.67 3.88
C GLU A 7 -13.59 -3.14 3.62
N ARG A 8 -13.23 -3.66 2.45
CA ARG A 8 -13.46 -5.07 2.12
C ARG A 8 -12.65 -6.01 3.00
N ALA A 9 -11.37 -5.71 3.24
CA ALA A 9 -10.53 -6.51 4.13
C ALA A 9 -11.09 -6.53 5.56
N LEU A 10 -11.44 -5.37 6.10
CA LEU A 10 -12.06 -5.25 7.43
C LEU A 10 -13.36 -6.06 7.54
N ALA A 11 -14.24 -5.93 6.54
CA ALA A 11 -15.51 -6.66 6.51
C ALA A 11 -15.32 -8.18 6.37
N GLN A 12 -14.37 -8.62 5.56
CA GLN A 12 -14.08 -10.04 5.34
C GLN A 12 -13.54 -10.75 6.60
N HIS A 13 -12.80 -10.01 7.43
CA HIS A 13 -12.20 -10.54 8.66
C HIS A 13 -12.95 -10.13 9.93
N GLU A 14 -14.11 -9.45 9.80
CA GLU A 14 -14.97 -9.02 10.91
C GLU A 14 -14.26 -8.13 11.95
N VAL A 15 -13.29 -7.32 11.50
CA VAL A 15 -12.53 -6.38 12.34
C VAL A 15 -12.85 -4.92 12.01
N ARG A 16 -12.55 -4.01 12.94
CA ARG A 16 -12.87 -2.58 12.79
C ARG A 16 -11.71 -1.71 12.36
N VAL A 17 -10.49 -2.16 12.64
CA VAL A 17 -9.25 -1.44 12.34
C VAL A 17 -8.26 -2.43 11.73
N THR A 18 -7.38 -1.93 10.87
CA THR A 18 -6.47 -2.76 10.07
C THR A 18 -5.38 -3.43 10.91
N SER A 19 -5.02 -2.84 12.05
CA SER A 19 -4.11 -3.44 13.04
C SER A 19 -4.63 -4.77 13.61
N ASP A 20 -5.95 -5.00 13.57
CA ASP A 20 -6.58 -6.20 14.10
C ASP A 20 -6.75 -7.30 13.04
N LEU A 21 -6.41 -7.02 11.78
CA LEU A 21 -6.42 -8.04 10.73
C LEU A 21 -5.51 -9.23 11.15
N PRO A 22 -5.79 -10.46 10.70
CA PRO A 22 -4.95 -11.62 11.00
C PRO A 22 -3.69 -11.67 10.11
N GLU A 23 -2.59 -12.24 10.61
CA GLU A 23 -1.32 -12.29 9.88
C GLU A 23 -1.49 -13.11 8.59
N ASP A 24 -2.13 -14.26 8.72
CA ASP A 24 -2.38 -15.21 7.62
C ASP A 24 -3.62 -14.89 6.78
N GLY A 25 -4.22 -13.70 6.93
CA GLY A 25 -5.44 -13.32 6.18
C GLY A 25 -5.22 -13.07 4.68
N TRP A 26 -3.95 -12.93 4.26
CA TRP A 26 -3.57 -12.50 2.92
C TRP A 26 -4.06 -13.43 1.80
N GLU A 27 -4.14 -14.75 2.02
CA GLU A 27 -4.54 -15.70 0.97
C GLU A 27 -5.92 -15.37 0.41
N SER A 28 -6.90 -15.26 1.31
CA SER A 28 -8.28 -14.95 0.96
C SER A 28 -8.44 -13.51 0.45
N PHE A 29 -7.60 -12.59 0.93
CA PHE A 29 -7.58 -11.19 0.50
C PHE A 29 -7.11 -11.01 -0.95
N THR A 30 -6.05 -11.72 -1.35
CA THR A 30 -5.50 -11.63 -2.72
C THR A 30 -6.43 -12.15 -3.82
N GLN A 31 -7.50 -12.84 -3.43
CA GLN A 31 -8.55 -13.33 -4.36
C GLN A 31 -9.69 -12.33 -4.55
N THR A 32 -9.72 -11.23 -3.78
CA THR A 32 -10.81 -10.25 -3.85
C THR A 32 -10.73 -9.38 -5.11
N ARG A 33 -11.89 -8.90 -5.55
CA ARG A 33 -11.97 -7.98 -6.69
C ARG A 33 -11.24 -6.67 -6.38
N GLU A 34 -11.36 -6.19 -5.16
CA GLU A 34 -10.79 -4.94 -4.68
C GLU A 34 -9.26 -4.98 -4.72
N TYR A 35 -8.66 -6.10 -4.34
CA TYR A 35 -7.22 -6.34 -4.49
C TYR A 35 -6.79 -6.28 -5.95
N LEU A 36 -7.49 -6.99 -6.84
CA LEU A 36 -7.19 -6.97 -8.28
C LEU A 36 -7.33 -5.57 -8.89
N LEU A 37 -8.34 -4.81 -8.47
CA LEU A 37 -8.53 -3.42 -8.88
C LEU A 37 -7.42 -2.52 -8.38
N PHE A 38 -6.98 -2.69 -7.13
CA PHE A 38 -5.86 -1.94 -6.57
C PHE A 38 -4.57 -2.18 -7.36
N LEU A 39 -4.22 -3.45 -7.62
CA LEU A 39 -3.06 -3.78 -8.44
C LEU A 39 -3.16 -3.13 -9.82
N THR A 40 -4.27 -3.34 -10.51
CA THR A 40 -4.50 -2.79 -11.86
C THR A 40 -4.40 -1.26 -11.86
N GLY A 41 -4.98 -0.61 -10.85
CA GLY A 41 -4.93 0.84 -10.67
C GLY A 41 -3.50 1.35 -10.45
N ALA A 42 -2.70 0.68 -9.61
CA ALA A 42 -1.31 1.05 -9.36
C ALA A 42 -0.46 1.02 -10.65
N TYR A 43 -0.65 0.00 -11.49
CA TYR A 43 0.00 -0.08 -12.81
C TYR A 43 -0.53 0.98 -13.78
N ALA A 44 -1.85 1.14 -13.89
CA ALA A 44 -2.48 2.08 -14.83
C ALA A 44 -2.14 3.55 -14.53
N CYS A 45 -1.99 3.91 -13.25
CA CYS A 45 -1.63 5.27 -12.83
C CYS A 45 -0.13 5.58 -12.96
N GLY A 46 0.70 4.67 -13.48
CA GLY A 46 2.13 4.91 -13.67
C GLY A 46 2.92 5.03 -12.37
N PHE A 47 2.44 4.43 -11.28
CA PHE A 47 3.22 4.30 -10.04
C PHE A 47 4.30 3.23 -10.16
N VAL A 48 4.15 2.25 -11.05
CA VAL A 48 5.15 1.21 -11.30
C VAL A 48 6.03 1.62 -12.48
N CYS A 49 7.21 2.16 -12.19
CA CYS A 49 8.20 2.57 -13.20
C CYS A 49 9.29 1.50 -13.42
N ALA A 50 10.05 1.57 -14.53
CA ALA A 50 11.10 0.57 -14.81
C ALA A 50 12.34 0.69 -13.88
N ASP A 51 12.70 1.90 -13.42
CA ASP A 51 14.05 2.19 -12.91
C ASP A 51 14.12 3.02 -11.61
N LEU A 52 13.20 2.83 -10.67
CA LEU A 52 13.38 3.42 -9.33
C LEU A 52 14.26 2.49 -8.49
N ARG A 53 15.52 2.91 -8.27
CA ARG A 53 16.49 2.27 -7.37
C ARG A 53 17.26 3.33 -6.56
N PRO A 54 17.75 3.00 -5.35
CA PRO A 54 17.52 1.75 -4.62
C PRO A 54 16.07 1.64 -4.11
N ASN A 55 15.57 0.40 -3.99
CA ASN A 55 14.23 0.15 -3.46
C ASN A 55 14.08 0.74 -2.04
N ILE A 56 12.85 1.14 -1.69
CA ILE A 56 12.53 1.50 -0.30
C ILE A 56 12.51 0.25 0.58
N ASP A 57 13.06 0.35 1.79
CA ASP A 57 12.94 -0.72 2.79
C ASP A 57 11.50 -0.76 3.33
N LEU A 58 10.71 -1.73 2.86
CA LEU A 58 9.31 -1.87 3.26
C LEU A 58 9.19 -2.29 4.74
N ASP A 59 10.13 -3.06 5.26
CA ASP A 59 10.11 -3.53 6.65
C ASP A 59 10.45 -2.39 7.61
N GLU A 60 11.36 -1.49 7.22
CA GLU A 60 11.59 -0.23 7.93
C GLU A 60 10.33 0.64 7.96
N VAL A 61 9.70 0.84 6.80
CA VAL A 61 8.49 1.69 6.70
C VAL A 61 7.33 1.09 7.50
N ASN A 62 7.03 -0.20 7.35
CA ASN A 62 5.93 -0.87 8.02
C ASN A 62 6.09 -0.89 9.56
N ARG A 63 7.33 -0.86 10.08
CA ARG A 63 7.59 -0.75 11.53
C ARG A 63 7.26 0.63 12.11
N ASN A 64 7.36 1.70 11.32
CA ASN A 64 7.02 3.06 11.77
C ASN A 64 6.46 3.93 10.64
N PRO A 65 5.23 3.64 10.15
CA PRO A 65 4.73 4.28 8.95
C PRO A 65 4.60 5.80 9.06
N GLU A 66 4.26 6.31 10.25
CA GLU A 66 4.15 7.74 10.52
C GLU A 66 5.49 8.47 10.37
N ALA A 67 6.60 7.88 10.81
CA ALA A 67 7.92 8.50 10.66
C ALA A 67 8.38 8.61 9.20
N HIS A 68 7.86 7.73 8.33
CA HIS A 68 8.26 7.65 6.92
C HIS A 68 7.22 8.26 5.98
N ILE A 69 6.06 7.62 5.84
CA ILE A 69 5.01 7.99 4.88
C ILE A 69 4.52 9.42 5.13
N ALA A 70 4.34 9.83 6.39
CA ALA A 70 3.87 11.18 6.70
C ALA A 70 4.84 12.27 6.22
N ARG A 71 6.13 11.94 6.05
CA ARG A 71 7.19 12.89 5.65
C ARG A 71 7.64 12.76 4.20
N PHE A 72 7.23 11.71 3.50
CA PHE A 72 7.65 11.48 2.11
C PHE A 72 7.06 12.53 1.16
N GLU A 73 7.91 13.12 0.33
CA GLU A 73 7.45 13.91 -0.82
C GLU A 73 6.80 13.01 -1.88
N LEU A 74 6.04 13.59 -2.81
CA LEU A 74 5.30 12.83 -3.83
C LEU A 74 6.18 11.83 -4.59
N LYS A 75 7.39 12.23 -4.99
CA LYS A 75 8.35 11.34 -5.65
C LYS A 75 8.66 10.09 -4.81
N LYS A 76 8.80 10.25 -3.49
CA LYS A 76 9.12 9.16 -2.58
C LYS A 76 7.89 8.31 -2.24
N LEU A 77 6.70 8.90 -2.17
CA LEU A 77 5.43 8.15 -2.13
C LEU A 77 5.24 7.29 -3.38
N ARG A 78 5.52 7.84 -4.57
CA ARG A 78 5.49 7.07 -5.84
C ARG A 78 6.48 5.91 -5.82
N HIS A 79 7.70 6.15 -5.32
CA HIS A 79 8.70 5.11 -5.17
C HIS A 79 8.30 4.04 -4.15
N TYR A 80 7.59 4.42 -3.08
CA TYR A 80 7.08 3.45 -2.12
C TYR A 80 6.08 2.51 -2.77
N VAL A 81 5.09 3.06 -3.51
CA VAL A 81 4.12 2.25 -4.26
C VAL A 81 4.81 1.37 -5.30
N HIS A 82 5.79 1.89 -6.03
CA HIS A 82 6.59 1.10 -6.97
C HIS A 82 7.23 -0.11 -6.27
N THR A 83 7.89 0.13 -5.13
CA THR A 83 8.60 -0.92 -4.38
C THR A 83 7.61 -1.95 -3.83
N LEU A 84 6.48 -1.48 -3.28
CA LEU A 84 5.39 -2.32 -2.80
C LEU A 84 4.87 -3.25 -3.90
N MET A 85 4.63 -2.74 -5.11
CA MET A 85 4.15 -3.55 -6.24
C MET A 85 5.18 -4.57 -6.74
N ARG A 86 6.47 -4.24 -6.66
CA ARG A 86 7.54 -5.20 -6.99
C ARG A 86 7.65 -6.31 -5.95
N ALA A 87 7.57 -5.96 -4.66
CA ALA A 87 7.57 -6.92 -3.57
C ALA A 87 6.34 -7.82 -3.64
N GLU A 88 5.16 -7.25 -3.88
CA GLU A 88 3.90 -8.00 -4.05
C GLU A 88 4.01 -9.06 -5.14
N ARG A 89 4.58 -8.69 -6.30
CA ARG A 89 4.81 -9.64 -7.39
C ARG A 89 5.82 -10.73 -7.02
N ALA A 90 6.89 -10.37 -6.29
CA ALA A 90 7.91 -11.33 -5.86
C ALA A 90 7.36 -12.33 -4.82
N ASN A 91 6.42 -11.90 -3.98
CA ASN A 91 5.79 -12.70 -2.94
C ASN A 91 4.60 -13.53 -3.42
N HIS A 92 4.27 -13.50 -4.71
CA HIS A 92 3.11 -14.18 -5.26
C HIS A 92 3.09 -15.67 -4.88
N GLY A 93 2.02 -16.08 -4.18
CA GLY A 93 1.83 -17.46 -3.69
C GLY A 93 2.45 -17.77 -2.33
N PHE A 94 3.17 -16.83 -1.71
CA PHE A 94 3.84 -17.02 -0.41
C PHE A 94 3.51 -15.92 0.61
N GLY A 95 2.92 -14.81 0.18
CA GLY A 95 2.53 -13.70 1.05
C GLY A 95 1.99 -12.52 0.27
N SER A 96 1.67 -11.43 0.97
CA SER A 96 1.28 -10.15 0.37
C SER A 96 1.91 -9.00 1.12
N SER A 97 2.76 -8.24 0.44
CA SER A 97 3.32 -6.99 0.97
C SER A 97 2.24 -5.91 1.09
N VAL A 98 1.24 -5.94 0.21
CA VAL A 98 0.06 -5.06 0.30
C VAL A 98 -0.73 -5.33 1.58
N TRP A 99 -0.91 -6.60 1.93
CA TRP A 99 -1.54 -7.01 3.18
C TRP A 99 -0.78 -6.50 4.40
N GLU A 100 0.54 -6.69 4.43
CA GLU A 100 1.37 -6.25 5.55
C GLU A 100 1.40 -4.72 5.69
N SER A 101 1.50 -4.00 4.58
CA SER A 101 1.41 -2.54 4.59
C SER A 101 0.03 -2.03 5.00
N MET A 102 -1.04 -2.80 4.80
CA MET A 102 -2.37 -2.47 5.31
C MET A 102 -2.47 -2.72 6.81
N ARG A 103 -2.04 -3.90 7.29
CA ARG A 103 -2.03 -4.25 8.73
C ARG A 103 -1.30 -3.21 9.58
N THR A 104 -0.20 -2.68 9.06
CA THR A 104 0.61 -1.68 9.75
C THR A 104 0.08 -0.25 9.62
N GLY A 105 -0.97 -0.01 8.81
CA GLY A 105 -1.53 1.32 8.55
C GLY A 105 -0.72 2.16 7.56
N ALA A 106 0.37 1.62 7.00
CA ALA A 106 1.19 2.32 6.02
C ALA A 106 0.42 2.63 4.72
N LEU A 107 -0.47 1.71 4.31
CA LEU A 107 -1.31 1.90 3.14
C LEU A 107 -2.33 3.02 3.37
N GLU A 108 -3.00 3.07 4.51
CA GLU A 108 -3.99 4.11 4.83
C GLU A 108 -3.35 5.49 4.96
N LEU A 109 -2.17 5.58 5.58
CA LEU A 109 -1.41 6.83 5.64
C LEU A 109 -1.02 7.33 4.25
N LEU A 110 -0.59 6.43 3.37
CA LEU A 110 -0.29 6.76 1.98
C LEU A 110 -1.53 7.34 1.27
N LEU A 111 -2.69 6.71 1.46
CA LEU A 111 -3.95 7.17 0.86
C LEU A 111 -4.35 8.54 1.36
N HIS A 112 -4.34 8.70 2.68
CA HIS A 112 -4.70 9.94 3.32
C HIS A 112 -3.84 11.08 2.75
N ARG A 113 -2.53 10.85 2.60
CA ARG A 113 -1.62 11.82 1.98
C ARG A 113 -1.93 12.09 0.52
N LEU A 114 -2.07 11.05 -0.32
CA LEU A 114 -2.36 11.25 -1.74
C LEU A 114 -3.70 11.96 -2.01
N ALA A 115 -4.69 11.78 -1.13
CA ALA A 115 -6.02 12.37 -1.29
C ALA A 115 -6.14 13.80 -0.73
N HIS A 116 -5.46 14.11 0.38
CA HIS A 116 -5.72 15.34 1.15
C HIS A 116 -4.53 16.29 1.25
N ASP A 117 -3.32 15.86 0.91
CA ASP A 117 -2.15 16.72 1.05
C ASP A 117 -1.91 17.57 -0.20
N GLY A 118 -2.45 18.79 -0.16
CA GLY A 118 -2.28 19.79 -1.22
C GLY A 118 -0.83 20.25 -1.45
N ASN A 119 0.10 19.94 -0.54
CA ASN A 119 1.53 20.28 -0.69
C ASN A 119 2.32 19.21 -1.46
N LEU A 120 1.68 18.10 -1.86
CA LEU A 120 2.32 17.05 -2.65
C LEU A 120 2.57 17.47 -4.11
N LEU A 121 1.78 18.40 -4.62
CA LEU A 121 1.98 19.00 -5.93
C LEU A 121 2.85 20.23 -5.69
N GLU A 122 4.08 20.25 -6.24
CA GLU A 122 4.86 21.48 -6.28
C GLU A 122 4.01 22.57 -6.96
N PRO A 123 4.03 23.82 -6.47
CA PRO A 123 3.44 24.93 -7.22
C PRO A 123 4.15 25.01 -8.57
N LEU A 124 3.35 24.93 -9.65
CA LEU A 124 3.80 25.08 -11.04
C LEU A 124 4.56 26.39 -11.26
#